data_AF-A0A1V4I4E6-F1
#
_entry.id   AF-A0A1V4I4E6-F1
#
_cell.length_a   1.000
_cell.length_b   1.000
_cell.length_c   1.000
_cell.angle_alpha   90.00
_cell.angle_beta   90.00
_cell.angle_gamma   90.00
#
_symmetry.space_group_name_H-M   'P 1'
#
loop_
_entity.id
_entity.type
_entity.pdbx_description
1 polymer ?
#
loop_
_entity_poly.entity_id
_entity_poly.type
_entity_poly.pdbx_seq_one_letter_code
_entity_poly.pdbx_strand_id
1 'polypeptide(L)'
;MKKFMYLNNSNEVVNAIYELGSFVWVSVNDTYISELDLENTCGWGEVMVTFDEYIYNKGYYKAIKSDLAVTLLMNNGDIVEFSKSNNEYLTKEEALEKVKEFSKQGKMAMVNIFYNEYDGREESRSYIDMDMDQVEKVLTDYYEYGWKASKKCIAVRENSLCLYNYSLDDKNRYCHTVIGIENELKEEKQNKIKIIQTNKFRKYMEVHKKQFILPYKNLIKYMQLKGEFKQVKDKFVEMVIDFPFDIGYTQLCEITSGHKIVYAKRKNRDIYSKFTLNGRSRLINKCVVVLKQSFENPDEYYLITMFPGEHIVKEPQERNIKDKEEMKKVLEFWNNHALTFNPKEINLESIIYDCPFEHKSEY
;
A
#
# COMPACT_ATOMS: atom_id res chain seq x y z
N MET A 1 13.30 4.03 38.60
CA MET A 1 12.41 5.23 38.56
C MET A 1 12.66 5.89 37.21
N LYS A 2 11.70 5.86 36.26
CA LYS A 2 11.92 6.45 34.93
C LYS A 2 12.05 7.96 35.07
N LYS A 3 13.17 8.54 34.65
CA LYS A 3 13.44 9.98 34.72
C LYS A 3 12.77 10.63 33.51
N PHE A 4 11.65 11.29 33.72
CA PHE A 4 10.99 12.08 32.68
C PHE A 4 11.53 13.50 32.70
N MET A 5 11.83 14.05 31.52
CA MET A 5 12.26 15.44 31.36
C MET A 5 11.28 16.16 30.44
N TYR A 6 10.85 17.35 30.83
CA TYR A 6 10.02 18.21 29.99
C TYR A 6 10.93 19.03 29.06
N LEU A 7 10.52 19.13 27.79
CA LEU A 7 11.23 19.90 26.77
C LEU A 7 10.45 21.17 26.49
N ASN A 8 11.14 22.32 26.49
CA ASN A 8 10.51 23.64 26.56
C ASN A 8 10.37 24.32 25.19
N ASN A 9 11.04 23.83 24.15
CA ASN A 9 10.97 24.39 22.80
C ASN A 9 11.30 23.34 21.72
N SER A 10 11.02 23.69 20.46
CA SER A 10 11.18 22.79 19.31
C SER A 10 12.63 22.31 19.11
N ASN A 11 13.63 23.15 19.41
CA ASN A 11 15.04 22.76 19.28
C ASN A 11 15.42 21.70 20.31
N GLU A 12 14.95 21.82 21.55
CA GLU A 12 15.13 20.79 22.58
C GLU A 12 14.45 19.47 22.20
N VAL A 13 13.27 19.53 21.58
CA VAL A 13 12.57 18.35 21.04
C VAL A 13 13.39 17.68 19.95
N VAL A 14 13.84 18.44 18.96
CA VAL A 14 14.63 17.91 17.85
C VAL A 14 15.93 17.28 18.35
N ASN A 15 16.66 17.96 19.24
CA ASN A 15 17.88 17.41 19.82
C ASN A 15 17.61 16.12 20.62
N ALA A 16 16.53 16.09 21.40
CA ALA A 16 16.14 14.89 22.14
C ALA A 16 15.78 13.71 21.21
N ILE A 17 15.21 13.99 20.03
CA ILE A 17 14.93 12.97 19.02
C ILE A 17 16.24 12.44 18.42
N TYR A 18 17.20 13.31 18.09
CA TYR A 18 18.53 12.89 17.61
C TYR A 18 19.29 12.05 18.64
N GLU A 19 19.10 12.31 19.94
CA GLU A 19 19.71 11.51 21.01
C GLU A 19 19.15 10.08 21.11
N LEU A 20 17.99 9.78 20.51
CA LEU A 20 17.44 8.41 20.48
C LEU A 20 18.29 7.47 19.61
N GLY A 21 19.00 8.01 18.63
CA GLY A 21 19.89 7.28 17.74
C GLY A 21 19.69 7.65 16.27
N SER A 22 20.40 6.97 15.37
CA SER A 22 20.37 7.24 13.93
C SER A 22 19.01 6.91 13.29
N PHE A 23 18.20 6.06 13.94
CA PHE A 23 16.89 5.65 13.46
C PHE A 23 15.83 5.81 14.55
N VAL A 24 14.68 6.37 14.18
CA VAL A 24 13.56 6.57 15.11
C VAL A 24 12.23 6.14 14.49
N TRP A 25 11.43 5.39 15.25
CA TRP A 25 10.04 5.10 14.90
C TRP A 25 9.16 6.29 15.21
N VAL A 26 8.20 6.55 14.34
CA VAL A 26 7.17 7.58 14.51
C VAL A 26 5.83 6.88 14.61
N SER A 27 5.11 7.16 15.69
CA SER A 27 3.74 6.70 15.87
C SER A 27 2.82 7.87 16.22
N VAL A 28 1.54 7.74 15.84
CA VAL A 28 0.47 8.68 16.17
C VAL A 28 -0.66 7.90 16.81
N ASN A 29 -1.02 8.24 18.05
CA ASN A 29 -2.04 7.53 18.84
C ASN A 29 -1.81 6.01 18.82
N ASP A 30 -0.59 5.59 19.20
CA ASP A 30 -0.12 4.20 19.22
C ASP A 30 -0.11 3.48 17.85
N THR A 31 -0.39 4.20 16.76
CA THR A 31 -0.35 3.66 15.40
C THR A 31 0.99 3.99 14.75
N TYR A 32 1.77 2.97 14.39
CA TYR A 32 3.01 3.15 13.63
C TYR A 32 2.74 3.85 12.29
N ILE A 33 3.49 4.92 12.02
CA ILE A 33 3.42 5.68 10.77
C ILE A 33 4.60 5.37 9.88
N SER A 34 5.81 5.54 10.41
CA SER A 34 7.05 5.41 9.66
C SER A 34 8.24 5.24 10.60
N GLU A 35 9.41 5.02 10.00
CA GLU A 35 10.70 5.08 10.68
C GLU A 35 11.59 6.02 9.89
N LEU A 36 12.19 6.97 10.59
CA LEU A 36 13.07 7.99 10.03
C LEU A 36 14.52 7.55 10.16
N ASP A 37 15.30 7.80 9.10
CA ASP A 37 16.76 7.79 9.12
C ASP A 37 17.24 9.23 9.35
N LEU A 38 17.81 9.51 10.52
CA LEU A 38 18.21 10.86 10.96
C LEU A 38 19.63 11.24 10.51
N GLU A 39 20.44 10.28 10.03
CA GLU A 39 21.86 10.49 9.73
C GLU A 39 22.20 10.38 8.24
N ASN A 40 21.55 9.47 7.50
CA ASN A 40 21.82 9.24 6.08
C ASN A 40 20.69 9.84 5.25
N THR A 41 20.95 11.04 4.79
CA THR A 41 19.96 11.94 4.24
C THR A 41 19.78 11.80 2.73
N CYS A 42 19.79 10.58 2.22
CA CYS A 42 19.29 10.30 0.87
C CYS A 42 17.80 10.70 0.70
N GLY A 43 17.11 10.99 1.82
CA GLY A 43 15.76 11.54 1.89
C GLY A 43 15.58 12.68 2.89
N TRP A 44 16.44 13.72 2.88
CA TRP A 44 16.23 14.97 3.65
C TRP A 44 14.76 15.44 3.63
N GLY A 45 14.06 15.23 2.50
CA GLY A 45 12.65 15.55 2.36
C GLY A 45 11.73 14.85 3.37
N GLU A 46 11.91 13.57 3.70
CA GLU A 46 11.00 12.86 4.61
C GLU A 46 11.20 13.28 6.07
N VAL A 47 12.44 13.46 6.51
CA VAL A 47 12.77 13.95 7.86
C VAL A 47 12.30 15.39 8.04
N MET A 48 12.60 16.27 7.07
CA MET A 48 12.17 17.66 7.11
C MET A 48 10.66 17.78 7.07
N VAL A 49 9.97 17.04 6.20
CA VAL A 49 8.49 17.02 6.15
C VAL A 49 7.91 16.53 7.48
N THR A 50 8.51 15.51 8.10
CA THR A 50 8.00 14.98 9.38
C THR A 50 8.20 15.96 10.53
N PHE A 51 9.38 16.59 10.63
CA PHE A 51 9.62 17.62 11.65
C PHE A 51 8.78 18.87 11.39
N ASP A 52 8.68 19.31 10.14
CA ASP A 52 7.80 20.41 9.76
C ASP A 52 6.35 20.09 10.10
N GLU A 53 5.87 18.88 9.81
CA GLU A 53 4.49 18.49 10.09
C GLU A 53 4.19 18.48 11.59
N TYR A 54 4.98 17.76 12.40
CA TYR A 54 4.63 17.48 13.79
C TYR A 54 5.27 18.44 14.80
N ILE A 55 6.43 19.03 14.50
CA ILE A 55 7.16 19.87 15.45
C ILE A 55 6.89 21.35 15.16
N TYR A 56 6.92 21.77 13.89
CA TYR A 56 6.85 23.19 13.54
C TYR A 56 5.44 23.67 13.14
N ASN A 57 4.67 22.87 12.36
CA ASN A 57 3.40 23.33 11.76
C ASN A 57 2.17 22.98 12.61
N LYS A 58 1.98 21.71 13.01
CA LYS A 58 0.80 21.32 13.80
C LYS A 58 0.85 21.82 15.24
N GLY A 59 2.06 22.00 15.76
CA GLY A 59 2.32 22.49 17.10
C GLY A 59 1.91 21.51 18.21
N TYR A 60 2.68 21.51 19.28
CA TYR A 60 2.43 20.72 20.48
C TYR A 60 2.38 21.66 21.70
N TYR A 61 1.61 21.30 22.72
CA TYR A 61 1.54 22.07 23.97
C TYR A 61 2.41 21.45 25.07
N LYS A 62 2.86 20.20 24.89
CA LYS A 62 3.72 19.52 25.85
C LYS A 62 4.59 18.47 25.16
N ALA A 63 5.86 18.44 25.53
CA ALA A 63 6.82 17.43 25.08
C ALA A 63 7.48 16.76 26.29
N ILE A 64 7.60 15.43 26.23
CA ILE A 64 8.10 14.59 27.31
C ILE A 64 9.19 13.69 26.75
N LYS A 65 10.39 13.76 27.34
CA LYS A 65 11.51 12.88 27.02
C LYS A 65 11.63 11.77 28.04
N SER A 66 11.94 10.58 27.54
CA SER A 66 12.44 9.43 28.28
C SER A 66 13.71 8.87 27.63
N ASP A 67 14.31 7.83 28.21
CA ASP A 67 15.51 7.19 27.66
C ASP A 67 15.27 6.49 26.30
N LEU A 68 14.02 6.17 25.97
CA LEU A 68 13.67 5.39 24.77
C LEU A 68 12.76 6.13 23.80
N ALA A 69 12.20 7.29 24.20
CA ALA A 69 11.24 8.00 23.38
C ALA A 69 11.11 9.48 23.74
N VAL A 70 10.67 10.26 22.76
CA VAL A 70 10.17 11.62 22.88
C VAL A 70 8.69 11.63 22.49
N THR A 71 7.83 11.98 23.43
CA THR A 71 6.37 12.03 23.25
C THR A 71 5.89 13.47 23.19
N LEU A 72 5.15 13.82 22.15
CA LEU A 72 4.52 15.12 21.93
C LEU A 72 3.00 14.99 22.14
N LEU A 73 2.45 15.86 22.98
CA LEU A 73 1.00 16.06 23.11
C LEU A 73 0.61 17.23 22.22
N MET A 74 -0.10 16.91 21.14
CA MET A 74 -0.40 17.83 20.06
C MET A 74 -1.61 18.71 20.38
N ASN A 75 -1.66 19.92 19.80
CA ASN A 75 -2.78 20.85 20.00
C ASN A 75 -4.12 20.31 19.48
N ASN A 76 -4.09 19.39 18.51
CA ASN A 76 -5.27 18.74 17.94
C ASN A 76 -5.75 17.51 18.73
N GLY A 77 -5.07 17.17 19.85
CA GLY A 77 -5.41 16.02 20.69
C GLY A 77 -4.64 14.73 20.36
N ASP A 78 -3.84 14.72 19.28
CA ASP A 78 -3.00 13.57 18.95
C ASP A 78 -1.83 13.41 19.93
N ILE A 79 -1.37 12.18 20.10
CA ILE A 79 -0.12 11.83 20.78
C ILE A 79 0.85 11.35 19.71
N VAL A 80 1.93 12.09 19.49
CA VAL A 80 2.99 11.70 18.55
C VAL A 80 4.16 11.19 19.37
N GLU A 81 4.63 9.98 19.10
CA GLU A 81 5.80 9.42 19.78
C GLU A 81 6.91 9.11 18.78
N PHE A 82 8.09 9.66 19.05
CA PHE A 82 9.35 9.28 18.44
C PHE A 82 10.04 8.30 19.37
N SER A 83 10.22 7.04 18.98
CA SER A 83 10.89 6.03 19.81
C SER A 83 12.14 5.49 19.14
N LYS A 84 13.10 5.07 19.96
CA LYS A 84 14.37 4.50 19.49
C LYS A 84 14.09 3.25 18.64
N SER A 85 14.63 3.22 17.43
CA SER A 85 14.64 2.02 16.60
C SER A 85 15.81 1.11 16.94
N ASN A 86 15.66 -0.18 16.68
CA ASN A 86 16.73 -1.17 16.72
C ASN A 86 17.51 -1.26 15.39
N ASN A 87 17.18 -0.41 14.41
CA ASN A 87 17.96 -0.30 13.19
C ASN A 87 19.29 0.40 13.44
N GLU A 88 20.30 -0.03 12.68
CA GLU A 88 21.67 0.45 12.78
C GLU A 88 22.27 0.48 11.38
N TYR A 89 23.34 1.27 11.23
CA TYR A 89 24.18 1.16 10.06
C TYR A 89 25.09 -0.06 10.14
N LEU A 90 25.32 -0.66 8.99
CA LEU A 90 26.32 -1.68 8.81
C LEU A 90 27.70 -1.05 8.67
N THR A 91 28.71 -1.74 9.16
CA THR A 91 30.08 -1.52 8.70
C THR A 91 30.25 -2.01 7.26
N LYS A 92 31.34 -1.59 6.60
CA LYS A 92 31.69 -2.07 5.27
C LYS A 92 31.82 -3.60 5.26
N GLU A 93 32.45 -4.14 6.30
CA GLU A 93 32.70 -5.57 6.47
C GLU A 93 31.40 -6.35 6.63
N GLU A 94 30.46 -5.84 7.44
CA GLU A 94 29.14 -6.44 7.62
C GLU A 94 28.31 -6.41 6.32
N ALA A 95 28.37 -5.29 5.58
CA ALA A 95 27.72 -5.17 4.28
C ALA A 95 28.29 -6.18 3.27
N LEU A 96 29.62 -6.30 3.21
CA LEU A 96 30.30 -7.23 2.31
C LEU A 96 30.02 -8.70 2.68
N GLU A 97 30.00 -9.03 3.97
CA GLU A 97 29.64 -10.37 4.45
C GLU A 97 28.21 -10.73 4.04
N LYS A 98 27.29 -9.78 4.13
CA LYS A 98 25.90 -9.97 3.66
C LYS A 98 25.84 -10.26 2.17
N VAL A 99 26.57 -9.52 1.33
CA VAL A 99 26.62 -9.83 -0.13
C VAL A 99 27.16 -11.23 -0.37
N LYS A 100 28.23 -11.62 0.32
CA LYS A 100 28.82 -12.96 0.23
C LYS A 100 27.84 -14.05 0.65
N GLU A 101 27.06 -13.81 1.71
CA GLU A 101 26.00 -14.72 2.18
C GLU A 101 24.94 -14.93 1.09
N PHE A 102 24.46 -13.86 0.46
CA PHE A 102 23.46 -13.97 -0.59
C PHE A 102 24.00 -14.59 -1.88
N SER A 103 25.26 -14.32 -2.24
CA SER A 103 25.91 -14.95 -3.38
C SER A 103 25.97 -16.48 -3.21
N LYS A 104 26.24 -16.98 -2.00
CA LYS A 104 26.17 -18.43 -1.68
C LYS A 104 24.77 -19.02 -1.84
N GLN A 105 23.73 -18.18 -1.76
CA GLN A 105 22.33 -18.58 -1.98
C GLN A 105 21.92 -18.53 -3.45
N GLY A 106 22.86 -18.32 -4.38
CA GLY A 106 22.60 -18.27 -5.82
C GLY A 106 22.01 -16.92 -6.27
N LYS A 107 22.19 -15.86 -5.48
CA LYS A 107 21.73 -14.53 -5.84
C LYS A 107 22.85 -13.69 -6.44
N MET A 108 22.52 -12.87 -7.43
CA MET A 108 23.49 -12.05 -8.13
C MET A 108 23.49 -10.63 -7.58
N ALA A 109 24.68 -10.09 -7.33
CA ALA A 109 24.84 -8.68 -7.04
C ALA A 109 24.74 -7.90 -8.36
N MET A 110 23.88 -6.89 -8.38
CA MET A 110 23.65 -6.05 -9.56
C MET A 110 23.78 -4.60 -9.17
N VAL A 111 24.33 -3.76 -10.04
CA VAL A 111 24.24 -2.31 -9.90
C VAL A 111 23.08 -1.78 -10.71
N ASN A 112 22.07 -1.23 -10.04
CA ASN A 112 21.10 -0.35 -10.69
C ASN A 112 21.71 1.03 -10.77
N ILE A 113 21.83 1.54 -11.99
CA ILE A 113 22.16 2.94 -12.25
C ILE A 113 20.86 3.66 -12.60
N PHE A 114 20.52 4.70 -11.82
CA PHE A 114 19.40 5.58 -12.14
C PHE A 114 19.96 6.92 -12.61
N TYR A 115 19.44 7.43 -13.72
CA TYR A 115 19.68 8.80 -14.15
C TYR A 115 18.39 9.60 -13.97
N ASN A 116 18.46 10.66 -13.17
CA ASN A 116 17.36 11.61 -13.04
C ASN A 116 17.76 12.95 -13.66
N GLU A 117 17.04 13.37 -14.71
CA GLU A 117 17.13 14.72 -15.23
C GLU A 117 16.24 15.62 -14.35
N TYR A 118 16.75 16.79 -13.94
CA TYR A 118 16.03 17.74 -13.06
C TYR A 118 14.65 18.21 -13.59
N ASP A 119 14.30 17.86 -14.82
CA ASP A 119 13.06 18.23 -15.49
C ASP A 119 11.94 17.16 -15.38
N GLY A 120 12.19 16.07 -14.64
CA GLY A 120 11.19 15.03 -14.36
C GLY A 120 10.91 14.07 -15.52
N ARG A 121 11.82 13.97 -16.50
CA ARG A 121 11.75 12.95 -17.57
C ARG A 121 12.29 11.58 -17.14
N GLU A 122 11.91 10.59 -17.94
CA GLU A 122 11.88 9.16 -17.61
C GLU A 122 13.24 8.56 -17.18
N GLU A 123 13.17 7.79 -16.10
CA GLU A 123 14.26 7.01 -15.50
C GLU A 123 14.79 5.95 -16.49
N SER A 124 16.06 6.05 -16.90
CA SER A 124 16.74 4.89 -17.47
C SER A 124 17.30 4.04 -16.34
N ARG A 125 17.07 2.72 -16.44
CA ARG A 125 17.59 1.72 -15.51
C ARG A 125 18.44 0.74 -16.29
N SER A 126 19.71 0.62 -15.92
CA SER A 126 20.58 -0.45 -16.39
C SER A 126 20.93 -1.34 -15.22
N TYR A 127 20.85 -2.65 -15.45
CA TYR A 127 21.33 -3.70 -14.54
C TYR A 127 22.68 -4.16 -15.06
N ILE A 128 23.69 -4.12 -14.20
CA ILE A 128 25.02 -4.64 -14.50
C ILE A 128 25.31 -5.73 -13.48
N ASP A 129 25.44 -6.97 -13.95
CA ASP A 129 25.91 -8.07 -13.14
C ASP A 129 27.32 -7.77 -12.63
N MET A 130 27.52 -7.96 -11.34
CA MET A 130 28.81 -7.74 -10.71
C MET A 130 29.42 -9.04 -10.21
N ASP A 131 30.70 -9.22 -10.46
CA ASP A 131 31.51 -10.15 -9.68
C ASP A 131 31.80 -9.58 -8.27
N MET A 132 32.29 -10.43 -7.37
CA MET A 132 32.54 -10.05 -5.98
C MET A 132 33.64 -9.00 -5.82
N ASP A 133 34.61 -8.94 -6.73
CA ASP A 133 35.70 -7.95 -6.68
C ASP A 133 35.15 -6.57 -7.03
N GLN A 134 34.26 -6.50 -8.02
CA GLN A 134 33.55 -5.27 -8.37
C GLN A 134 32.63 -4.81 -7.23
N VAL A 135 31.92 -5.72 -6.57
CA VAL A 135 31.08 -5.40 -5.40
C VAL A 135 31.91 -4.80 -4.28
N GLU A 136 33.04 -5.44 -3.94
CA GLU A 136 33.92 -4.99 -2.87
C GLU A 136 34.51 -3.60 -3.15
N LYS A 137 34.84 -3.33 -4.42
CA LYS A 137 35.26 -2.01 -4.86
C LYS A 137 34.17 -0.96 -4.68
N VAL A 138 32.95 -1.20 -5.17
CA VAL A 138 31.83 -0.25 -5.03
C VAL A 138 31.49 0.00 -3.57
N LEU A 139 31.51 -1.03 -2.73
CA LEU A 139 31.35 -0.89 -1.28
C LEU A 139 32.47 -0.07 -0.66
N THR A 140 33.72 -0.27 -1.07
CA THR A 140 34.85 0.50 -0.56
C THR A 140 34.70 1.97 -0.90
N ASP A 141 34.46 2.28 -2.18
CA ASP A 141 34.23 3.65 -2.63
C ASP A 141 33.06 4.29 -1.84
N TYR A 142 31.95 3.57 -1.69
CA TYR A 142 30.77 4.02 -0.94
C TYR A 142 31.08 4.49 0.49
N TYR A 143 31.82 3.67 1.25
CA TYR A 143 32.16 3.99 2.63
C TYR A 143 33.29 5.03 2.74
N GLU A 144 34.21 5.08 1.77
CA GLU A 144 35.25 6.12 1.70
C GLU A 144 34.68 7.52 1.43
N TYR A 145 33.57 7.61 0.68
CA TYR A 145 32.80 8.85 0.54
C TYR A 145 31.99 9.25 1.79
N GLY A 146 32.09 8.47 2.87
CA GLY A 146 31.44 8.75 4.16
C GLY A 146 29.97 8.33 4.24
N TRP A 147 29.48 7.56 3.26
CA TRP A 147 28.11 7.05 3.29
C TRP A 147 27.98 5.79 4.12
N LYS A 148 26.76 5.55 4.63
CA LYS A 148 26.48 4.44 5.56
C LYS A 148 25.32 3.59 5.07
N ALA A 149 25.52 2.28 4.94
CA ALA A 149 24.43 1.37 4.60
C ALA A 149 23.60 1.04 5.84
N SER A 150 22.28 1.22 5.81
CA SER A 150 21.43 0.81 6.94
C SER A 150 21.05 -0.66 6.85
N LYS A 151 20.80 -1.32 7.99
CA LYS A 151 20.21 -2.68 8.03
C LYS A 151 18.88 -2.77 7.27
N LYS A 152 18.10 -1.69 7.24
CA LYS A 152 16.84 -1.58 6.49
C LYS A 152 17.05 -1.61 4.97
N CYS A 153 18.17 -1.05 4.49
CA CYS A 153 18.56 -1.15 3.09
C CYS A 153 18.91 -2.60 2.68
N ILE A 154 19.14 -3.51 3.64
CA ILE A 154 19.29 -4.96 3.38
C ILE A 154 17.95 -5.70 3.22
N ALA A 155 16.82 -5.01 3.44
CA ALA A 155 15.56 -5.71 3.54
C ALA A 155 14.36 -4.86 3.12
N VAL A 156 14.21 -4.55 1.83
CA VAL A 156 12.86 -4.51 1.21
C VAL A 156 12.92 -4.82 -0.29
N ARG A 157 12.98 -6.11 -0.59
CA ARG A 157 12.25 -6.89 -1.60
C ARG A 157 12.86 -8.27 -1.52
N GLU A 158 12.11 -9.29 -1.09
CA GLU A 158 12.48 -10.71 -1.28
C GLU A 158 13.95 -11.08 -0.91
N ASN A 159 14.47 -10.59 0.23
CA ASN A 159 15.85 -10.80 0.69
C ASN A 159 16.93 -10.19 -0.24
N SER A 160 16.75 -8.95 -0.70
CA SER A 160 17.74 -8.18 -1.47
C SER A 160 18.46 -7.13 -0.62
N LEU A 161 19.80 -7.08 -0.70
CA LEU A 161 20.57 -5.90 -0.32
C LEU A 161 20.30 -4.79 -1.34
N CYS A 162 20.18 -3.56 -0.88
CA CYS A 162 20.17 -2.33 -1.68
C CYS A 162 21.16 -1.35 -1.04
N LEU A 163 21.99 -0.69 -1.83
CA LEU A 163 22.84 0.43 -1.37
C LEU A 163 22.42 1.69 -2.13
N TYR A 164 22.72 2.90 -1.67
CA TYR A 164 22.32 4.12 -2.40
C TYR A 164 23.48 5.09 -2.47
N ASN A 165 24.25 5.01 -3.55
CA ASN A 165 25.34 5.94 -3.85
C ASN A 165 24.77 7.15 -4.61
N TYR A 166 25.23 8.37 -4.32
CA TYR A 166 24.89 9.58 -5.08
C TYR A 166 26.16 10.16 -5.70
N SER A 167 26.28 10.14 -7.03
CA SER A 167 27.26 10.98 -7.72
C SER A 167 26.56 12.03 -8.57
N LEU A 168 26.96 13.29 -8.39
CA LEU A 168 26.69 14.36 -9.36
C LEU A 168 27.67 14.19 -10.50
N ASP A 169 27.18 13.99 -11.73
CA ASP A 169 28.03 14.16 -12.91
C ASP A 169 28.13 15.65 -13.30
N ASP A 170 29.07 15.98 -14.18
CA ASP A 170 29.31 17.34 -14.71
C ASP A 170 28.09 17.97 -15.43
N LYS A 171 26.98 17.22 -15.58
CA LYS A 171 25.74 17.64 -16.23
C LYS A 171 24.56 17.76 -15.25
N ASN A 172 24.81 17.83 -13.94
CA ASN A 172 23.78 17.87 -12.89
C ASN A 172 22.84 16.65 -12.89
N ARG A 173 23.31 15.47 -13.29
CA ARG A 173 22.52 14.24 -13.20
C ARG A 173 22.77 13.56 -11.86
N TYR A 174 21.70 13.08 -11.24
CA TYR A 174 21.79 12.18 -10.10
C TYR A 174 22.03 10.77 -10.61
N CYS A 175 23.16 10.18 -10.28
CA CYS A 175 23.41 8.75 -10.43
C CYS A 175 23.09 8.06 -9.11
N HIS A 176 22.09 7.18 -9.10
CA HIS A 176 21.89 6.27 -7.96
C HIS A 176 22.57 4.94 -8.30
N THR A 177 23.49 4.46 -7.45
CA THR A 177 23.99 3.07 -7.56
C THR A 177 23.36 2.23 -6.46
N VAL A 178 22.55 1.24 -6.85
CA VAL A 178 22.01 0.24 -5.93
C VAL A 178 22.65 -1.10 -6.20
N ILE A 179 23.47 -1.60 -5.26
CA ILE A 179 23.82 -3.03 -5.23
C ILE A 179 22.57 -3.77 -4.81
N GLY A 180 21.78 -4.23 -5.78
CA GLY A 180 20.65 -5.11 -5.64
C GLY A 180 21.13 -6.55 -5.54
N ILE A 181 20.49 -7.38 -4.72
CA ILE A 181 20.72 -8.82 -4.77
C ILE A 181 19.42 -9.52 -5.13
N GLU A 182 19.31 -9.94 -6.39
CA GLU A 182 18.11 -10.62 -6.90
C GLU A 182 18.41 -12.11 -7.11
N ASN A 183 17.38 -12.95 -6.97
CA ASN A 183 17.45 -14.32 -7.48
C ASN A 183 17.72 -14.24 -8.99
N GLU A 184 18.45 -15.20 -9.58
CA GLU A 184 18.67 -15.28 -11.04
C GLU A 184 17.45 -14.78 -11.79
N LEU A 185 17.51 -13.55 -12.29
CA LEU A 185 16.61 -13.09 -13.33
C LEU A 185 17.07 -13.85 -14.57
N LYS A 186 16.61 -15.09 -14.70
CA LYS A 186 16.09 -15.47 -16.00
C LYS A 186 14.99 -14.44 -16.27
N GLU A 187 15.36 -13.38 -16.99
CA GLU A 187 14.44 -12.64 -17.82
C GLU A 187 13.81 -13.65 -18.78
N GLU A 188 12.87 -14.45 -18.28
CA GLU A 188 11.74 -14.73 -19.11
C GLU A 188 11.15 -13.36 -19.37
N LYS A 189 11.19 -12.95 -20.64
CA LYS A 189 10.30 -11.96 -21.25
C LYS A 189 8.83 -12.40 -21.02
N GLN A 190 8.40 -12.53 -19.78
CA GLN A 190 7.02 -12.79 -19.41
C GLN A 190 6.29 -11.48 -19.60
N ASN A 191 5.41 -11.46 -20.61
CA ASN A 191 4.43 -10.42 -20.90
C ASN A 191 3.93 -9.75 -19.61
N LYS A 192 4.51 -8.60 -19.27
CA LYS A 192 4.13 -7.87 -18.06
C LYS A 192 2.85 -7.13 -18.34
N ILE A 193 1.73 -7.69 -17.88
CA ILE A 193 0.43 -7.05 -18.01
C ILE A 193 0.46 -5.69 -17.31
N LYS A 194 0.19 -4.63 -18.07
CA LYS A 194 0.13 -3.24 -17.59
C LYS A 194 -1.29 -2.92 -17.16
N ILE A 195 -1.44 -2.54 -15.89
CA ILE A 195 -2.73 -2.13 -15.32
C ILE A 195 -2.89 -0.60 -15.42
N ILE A 196 -3.92 -0.16 -16.13
CA ILE A 196 -4.24 1.23 -16.38
C ILE A 196 -5.32 1.71 -15.40
N GLN A 197 -5.00 2.74 -14.62
CA GLN A 197 -5.93 3.41 -13.71
C GLN A 197 -6.44 4.70 -14.33
N THR A 198 -7.62 4.67 -14.94
CA THR A 198 -8.22 5.84 -15.59
C THR A 198 -8.72 6.88 -14.59
N ASN A 199 -8.95 8.12 -15.03
CA ASN A 199 -9.60 9.14 -14.19
C ASN A 199 -11.02 8.73 -13.78
N LYS A 200 -11.72 7.99 -14.64
CA LYS A 200 -13.05 7.42 -14.33
C LYS A 200 -12.96 6.43 -13.17
N PHE A 201 -11.98 5.52 -13.20
CA PHE A 201 -11.70 4.61 -12.09
C PHE A 201 -11.38 5.37 -10.81
N ARG A 202 -10.47 6.35 -10.85
CA ARG A 202 -10.09 7.14 -9.67
C ARG A 202 -11.29 7.85 -9.03
N LYS A 203 -12.15 8.48 -9.85
CA LYS A 203 -13.39 9.13 -9.37
C LYS A 203 -14.37 8.12 -8.77
N TYR A 204 -14.48 6.94 -9.37
CA TYR A 204 -15.29 5.85 -8.82
C TYR A 204 -14.74 5.36 -7.48
N MET A 205 -13.43 5.28 -7.31
CA MET A 205 -12.81 4.84 -6.06
C MET A 205 -13.01 5.81 -4.89
N GLU A 206 -13.35 7.08 -5.12
CA GLU A 206 -13.61 8.02 -4.02
C GLU A 206 -14.80 7.59 -3.14
N VAL A 207 -15.81 6.91 -3.68
CA VAL A 207 -16.93 6.39 -2.86
C VAL A 207 -16.54 5.13 -2.08
N HIS A 208 -15.59 4.35 -2.60
CA HIS A 208 -15.10 3.13 -1.97
C HIS A 208 -13.91 3.36 -1.03
N LYS A 209 -13.26 4.53 -1.10
CA LYS A 209 -12.02 4.82 -0.37
C LYS A 209 -12.13 4.56 1.13
N LYS A 210 -13.27 4.89 1.73
CA LYS A 210 -13.54 4.70 3.17
C LYS A 210 -13.73 3.24 3.58
N GLN A 211 -13.94 2.35 2.61
CA GLN A 211 -14.06 0.91 2.87
C GLN A 211 -12.68 0.29 3.10
N PHE A 212 -11.61 0.91 2.61
CA PHE A 212 -10.25 0.40 2.81
C PHE A 212 -9.62 1.00 4.06
N ILE A 213 -8.89 0.18 4.81
CA ILE A 213 -7.99 0.62 5.90
C ILE A 213 -6.64 1.05 5.30
N LEU A 214 -6.20 0.35 4.26
CA LEU A 214 -4.97 0.64 3.54
C LEU A 214 -5.27 1.43 2.25
N PRO A 215 -4.43 2.38 1.83
CA PRO A 215 -4.63 3.06 0.56
C PRO A 215 -4.74 2.07 -0.61
N TYR A 216 -5.85 2.08 -1.37
CA TYR A 216 -6.09 1.12 -2.46
C TYR A 216 -4.95 1.10 -3.50
N LYS A 217 -4.25 2.23 -3.70
CA LYS A 217 -3.08 2.33 -4.58
C LYS A 217 -1.94 1.40 -4.15
N ASN A 218 -1.75 1.26 -2.83
CA ASN A 218 -0.72 0.37 -2.27
C ASN A 218 -1.10 -1.10 -2.50
N LEU A 219 -2.40 -1.42 -2.40
CA LEU A 219 -2.91 -2.75 -2.71
C LEU A 219 -2.69 -3.10 -4.19
N ILE A 220 -2.96 -2.16 -5.12
CA ILE A 220 -2.67 -2.38 -6.55
C ILE A 220 -1.19 -2.67 -6.78
N LYS A 221 -0.30 -1.88 -6.17
CA LYS A 221 1.15 -2.09 -6.27
C LYS A 221 1.55 -3.47 -5.71
N TYR A 222 0.97 -3.87 -4.57
CA TYR A 222 1.19 -5.19 -3.98
C TYR A 222 0.80 -6.31 -4.94
N MET A 223 -0.41 -6.25 -5.53
CA MET A 223 -0.91 -7.23 -6.49
C MET A 223 -0.02 -7.33 -7.74
N GLN A 224 0.47 -6.20 -8.24
CA GLN A 224 1.41 -6.16 -9.36
C GLN A 224 2.75 -6.84 -9.02
N LEU A 225 3.29 -6.59 -7.83
CA LEU A 225 4.55 -7.17 -7.38
C LEU A 225 4.44 -8.67 -7.13
N LYS A 226 3.32 -9.14 -6.58
CA LYS A 226 3.05 -10.57 -6.39
C LYS A 226 2.71 -11.31 -7.69
N GLY A 227 2.53 -10.59 -8.78
CA GLY A 227 2.23 -11.20 -10.07
C GLY A 227 0.80 -11.74 -10.16
N GLU A 228 -0.13 -11.22 -9.36
CA GLU A 228 -1.56 -11.62 -9.38
C GLU A 228 -2.17 -11.47 -10.77
N PHE A 229 -1.69 -10.49 -11.55
CA PHE A 229 -2.17 -10.24 -12.90
C PHE A 229 -1.52 -11.10 -13.99
N LYS A 230 -0.49 -11.90 -13.69
CA LYS A 230 0.23 -12.67 -14.73
C LYS A 230 -0.63 -13.70 -15.45
N GLN A 231 -1.68 -14.18 -14.80
CA GLN A 231 -2.54 -15.26 -15.32
C GLN A 231 -3.77 -14.74 -16.08
N VAL A 232 -3.94 -13.43 -16.16
CA VAL A 232 -5.11 -12.81 -16.78
C VAL A 232 -5.03 -12.95 -18.30
N LYS A 233 -6.01 -13.64 -18.90
CA LYS A 233 -6.08 -13.88 -20.36
C LYS A 233 -7.38 -13.44 -21.01
N ASP A 234 -8.45 -13.35 -20.23
CA ASP A 234 -9.76 -13.01 -20.74
C ASP A 234 -9.91 -11.50 -21.00
N LYS A 235 -10.78 -11.13 -21.94
CA LYS A 235 -11.05 -9.71 -22.26
C LYS A 235 -11.70 -8.95 -21.11
N PHE A 236 -12.39 -9.66 -20.24
CA PHE A 236 -13.07 -9.12 -19.07
C PHE A 236 -12.88 -10.11 -17.94
N VAL A 237 -12.28 -9.65 -16.84
CA VAL A 237 -11.82 -10.52 -15.75
C VAL A 237 -12.38 -10.01 -14.45
N GLU A 238 -13.01 -10.92 -13.74
CA GLU A 238 -13.53 -10.73 -12.39
C GLU A 238 -12.74 -11.67 -11.49
N MET A 239 -11.98 -11.12 -10.55
CA MET A 239 -11.12 -11.93 -9.68
C MET A 239 -11.20 -11.47 -8.23
N VAL A 240 -10.99 -12.40 -7.32
CA VAL A 240 -10.88 -12.16 -5.88
C VAL A 240 -9.43 -12.45 -5.50
N ILE A 241 -8.77 -11.48 -4.86
CA ILE A 241 -7.38 -11.60 -4.43
C ILE A 241 -7.34 -11.61 -2.90
N ASP A 242 -6.68 -12.63 -2.37
CA ASP A 242 -6.48 -12.83 -0.94
C ASP A 242 -5.19 -12.16 -0.47
N PHE A 243 -5.25 -11.43 0.65
CA PHE A 243 -4.12 -10.76 1.26
C PHE A 243 -3.78 -11.43 2.60
N PRO A 244 -2.49 -11.45 3.00
CA PRO A 244 -2.08 -11.98 4.29
C PRO A 244 -2.40 -11.03 5.47
N PHE A 245 -3.08 -9.91 5.21
CA PHE A 245 -3.46 -8.88 6.18
C PHE A 245 -4.83 -8.29 5.82
N ASP A 246 -5.51 -7.72 6.82
CA ASP A 246 -6.77 -7.05 6.60
C ASP A 246 -6.62 -5.79 5.75
N ILE A 247 -7.50 -5.63 4.76
CA ILE A 247 -7.41 -4.54 3.79
C ILE A 247 -8.53 -3.51 3.95
N GLY A 248 -9.62 -3.87 4.62
CA GLY A 248 -10.80 -3.03 4.71
C GLY A 248 -12.02 -3.73 5.28
N TYR A 249 -13.17 -3.10 5.10
CA TYR A 249 -14.47 -3.55 5.56
C TYR A 249 -15.39 -3.81 4.38
N THR A 250 -15.92 -5.03 4.30
CA THR A 250 -16.98 -5.34 3.33
C THR A 250 -18.33 -4.80 3.83
N GLN A 251 -19.09 -4.20 2.91
CA GLN A 251 -20.47 -3.78 3.16
C GLN A 251 -21.47 -4.91 2.98
N LEU A 252 -21.07 -6.01 2.34
CA LEU A 252 -21.91 -7.18 2.14
C LEU A 252 -21.81 -8.06 3.39
N CYS A 253 -22.95 -8.41 3.96
CA CYS A 253 -23.03 -9.32 5.09
C CYS A 253 -23.99 -10.48 4.80
N GLU A 254 -23.65 -11.64 5.34
CA GLU A 254 -24.60 -12.74 5.49
C GLU A 254 -25.73 -12.30 6.43
N ILE A 255 -26.96 -12.66 6.09
CA ILE A 255 -28.14 -12.34 6.88
C ILE A 255 -28.74 -13.60 7.50
N THR A 256 -29.37 -13.39 8.64
CA THR A 256 -30.11 -14.39 9.41
C THR A 256 -31.52 -13.90 9.66
N SER A 257 -32.39 -14.73 10.23
CA SER A 257 -33.78 -14.37 10.57
C SER A 257 -33.91 -13.16 11.52
N GLY A 258 -32.84 -12.79 12.24
CA GLY A 258 -32.82 -11.61 13.11
C GLY A 258 -32.49 -10.29 12.41
N HIS A 259 -32.17 -10.31 11.11
CA HIS A 259 -31.84 -9.10 10.35
C HIS A 259 -33.10 -8.39 9.85
N LYS A 260 -33.14 -7.07 10.03
CA LYS A 260 -34.19 -6.20 9.49
C LYS A 260 -33.83 -5.83 8.06
N ILE A 261 -34.58 -6.34 7.10
CA ILE A 261 -34.33 -6.16 5.67
C ILE A 261 -35.17 -5.02 5.11
N VAL A 262 -34.56 -4.23 4.24
CA VAL A 262 -35.24 -3.26 3.38
C VAL A 262 -34.68 -3.34 1.97
N TYR A 263 -35.47 -2.96 0.98
CA TYR A 263 -35.03 -2.86 -0.40
C TYR A 263 -35.08 -1.39 -0.82
N ALA A 264 -34.04 -0.91 -1.47
CA ALA A 264 -33.98 0.46 -1.92
C ALA A 264 -33.09 0.60 -3.15
N LYS A 265 -33.24 1.70 -3.87
CA LYS A 265 -32.35 2.06 -4.97
C LYS A 265 -31.13 2.81 -4.43
N ARG A 266 -29.94 2.40 -4.87
CA ARG A 266 -28.71 3.18 -4.63
C ARG A 266 -28.70 4.43 -5.50
N LYS A 267 -28.05 5.49 -5.04
CA LYS A 267 -27.83 6.69 -5.86
C LYS A 267 -27.17 6.29 -7.17
N ASN A 268 -27.72 6.77 -8.29
CA ASN A 268 -27.28 6.44 -9.65
C ASN A 268 -27.47 4.97 -10.08
N ARG A 269 -28.35 4.21 -9.40
CA ARG A 269 -28.84 2.91 -9.87
C ARG A 269 -30.36 2.93 -9.95
N ASP A 270 -30.93 2.39 -11.03
CA ASP A 270 -32.38 2.30 -11.21
C ASP A 270 -32.97 0.95 -10.78
N ILE A 271 -32.15 0.10 -10.17
CA ILE A 271 -32.55 -1.22 -9.66
C ILE A 271 -32.52 -1.25 -8.14
N TYR A 272 -33.33 -2.12 -7.56
CA TYR A 272 -33.37 -2.36 -6.13
C TYR A 272 -32.22 -3.24 -5.68
N SER A 273 -31.54 -2.80 -4.63
CA SER A 273 -30.59 -3.60 -3.86
C SER A 273 -31.22 -4.00 -2.53
N LYS A 274 -30.81 -5.14 -1.98
CA LYS A 274 -31.24 -5.63 -0.67
C LYS A 274 -30.30 -5.10 0.42
N PHE A 275 -30.86 -4.50 1.47
CA PHE A 275 -30.11 -3.94 2.59
C PHE A 275 -30.55 -4.52 3.92
N THR A 276 -29.65 -4.48 4.89
CA THR A 276 -29.97 -4.70 6.30
C THR A 276 -29.75 -3.43 7.13
N LEU A 277 -30.73 -3.12 7.99
CA LEU A 277 -30.70 -1.97 8.89
C LEU A 277 -29.84 -2.20 10.14
N ASN A 278 -29.60 -3.46 10.50
CA ASN A 278 -28.88 -3.85 11.72
C ASN A 278 -27.66 -4.74 11.45
N GLY A 279 -27.36 -5.06 10.19
CA GLY A 279 -26.09 -5.67 9.81
C GLY A 279 -24.92 -4.71 10.02
N ARG A 280 -23.73 -5.28 10.16
CA ARG A 280 -22.49 -4.54 10.37
C ARG A 280 -21.48 -4.94 9.31
N SER A 281 -20.66 -3.96 8.93
CA SER A 281 -19.53 -4.22 8.06
C SER A 281 -18.52 -5.14 8.77
N ARG A 282 -17.91 -6.04 8.01
CA ARG A 282 -16.95 -7.02 8.53
C ARG A 282 -15.56 -6.73 7.99
N LEU A 283 -14.57 -6.82 8.87
CA LEU A 283 -13.16 -6.75 8.49
C LEU A 283 -12.82 -7.90 7.54
N ILE A 284 -12.09 -7.61 6.47
CA ILE A 284 -11.78 -8.58 5.42
C ILE A 284 -10.38 -8.37 4.86
N ASN A 285 -9.75 -9.48 4.48
CA ASN A 285 -8.45 -9.56 3.84
C ASN A 285 -8.54 -9.90 2.35
N LYS A 286 -9.71 -9.75 1.73
CA LYS A 286 -9.95 -10.09 0.33
C LYS A 286 -10.41 -8.88 -0.47
N CYS A 287 -9.91 -8.74 -1.69
CA CYS A 287 -10.30 -7.68 -2.61
C CYS A 287 -10.91 -8.26 -3.88
N VAL A 288 -12.11 -7.79 -4.22
CA VAL A 288 -12.64 -7.97 -5.58
C VAL A 288 -11.93 -6.99 -6.50
N VAL A 289 -11.51 -7.46 -7.67
CA VAL A 289 -10.88 -6.68 -8.74
C VAL A 289 -11.55 -7.01 -10.06
N VAL A 290 -11.95 -5.98 -10.80
CA VAL A 290 -12.56 -6.14 -12.13
C VAL A 290 -11.71 -5.43 -13.16
N LEU A 291 -11.27 -6.18 -14.17
CA LEU A 291 -10.40 -5.71 -15.25
C LEU A 291 -11.09 -5.84 -16.59
N LYS A 292 -10.75 -4.92 -17.51
CA LYS A 292 -11.12 -5.00 -18.92
C LYS A 292 -9.89 -4.80 -19.78
N GLN A 293 -9.61 -5.75 -20.67
CA GLN A 293 -8.48 -5.64 -21.60
C GLN A 293 -8.64 -4.41 -22.50
N SER A 294 -7.52 -3.77 -22.80
CA SER A 294 -7.45 -2.72 -23.81
C SER A 294 -7.78 -3.30 -25.18
N PHE A 295 -8.51 -2.52 -25.98
CA PHE A 295 -8.76 -2.89 -27.38
C PHE A 295 -7.52 -2.67 -28.25
N GLU A 296 -6.62 -1.79 -27.82
CA GLU A 296 -5.42 -1.39 -28.59
C GLU A 296 -4.22 -2.28 -28.27
N ASN A 297 -4.14 -2.80 -27.03
CA ASN A 297 -2.99 -3.59 -26.58
C ASN A 297 -3.44 -4.79 -25.73
N PRO A 298 -3.17 -6.05 -26.15
CA PRO A 298 -3.57 -7.24 -25.41
C PRO A 298 -2.88 -7.38 -24.04
N ASP A 299 -1.73 -6.75 -23.85
CA ASP A 299 -0.98 -6.77 -22.58
C ASP A 299 -1.35 -5.59 -21.67
N GLU A 300 -2.41 -4.83 -22.00
CA GLU A 300 -2.92 -3.74 -21.18
C GLU A 300 -4.33 -4.03 -20.69
N TYR A 301 -4.59 -3.73 -19.41
CA TYR A 301 -5.90 -3.89 -18.80
C TYR A 301 -6.30 -2.62 -18.04
N TYR A 302 -7.50 -2.12 -18.31
CA TYR A 302 -8.12 -1.08 -17.51
C TYR A 302 -8.68 -1.68 -16.22
N LEU A 303 -8.26 -1.13 -15.09
CA LEU A 303 -8.88 -1.41 -13.81
C LEU A 303 -10.23 -0.70 -13.74
N ILE A 304 -11.32 -1.47 -13.76
CA ILE A 304 -12.70 -0.96 -13.80
C ILE A 304 -13.18 -0.61 -12.39
N THR A 305 -12.99 -1.52 -11.45
CA THR A 305 -13.34 -1.32 -10.03
C THR A 305 -12.51 -2.25 -9.15
N MET A 306 -12.39 -1.88 -7.87
CA MET A 306 -11.93 -2.77 -6.81
C MET A 306 -12.63 -2.41 -5.49
N PHE A 307 -12.88 -3.38 -4.63
CA PHE A 307 -13.44 -3.13 -3.30
C PHE A 307 -13.14 -4.28 -2.33
N PRO A 308 -13.09 -4.04 -1.01
CA PRO A 308 -12.97 -5.10 -0.01
C PRO A 308 -14.20 -6.01 -0.05
N GLY A 309 -13.99 -7.29 -0.33
CA GLY A 309 -15.06 -8.24 -0.57
C GLY A 309 -14.54 -9.54 -1.16
N GLU A 310 -15.39 -10.55 -1.15
CA GLU A 310 -15.04 -11.91 -1.60
C GLU A 310 -16.05 -12.51 -2.59
N HIS A 311 -17.06 -11.73 -2.96
CA HIS A 311 -18.12 -12.16 -3.84
C HIS A 311 -18.31 -11.18 -4.99
N ILE A 312 -18.45 -11.74 -6.19
CA ILE A 312 -18.75 -11.01 -7.43
C ILE A 312 -20.09 -11.53 -7.92
N VAL A 313 -21.18 -10.97 -7.39
CA VAL A 313 -22.54 -11.44 -7.68
C VAL A 313 -23.38 -10.27 -8.18
N LYS A 314 -24.08 -10.50 -9.30
CA LYS A 314 -25.03 -9.54 -9.89
C LYS A 314 -26.23 -9.32 -8.99
N GLU A 315 -26.85 -8.16 -9.06
CA GLU A 315 -28.15 -7.94 -8.40
C GLU A 315 -29.28 -8.58 -9.22
N PRO A 316 -30.39 -9.05 -8.59
CA PRO A 316 -31.46 -9.80 -9.30
C PRO A 316 -32.19 -9.04 -10.42
N GLN A 317 -32.00 -7.72 -10.47
CA GLN A 317 -32.59 -6.85 -11.49
C GLN A 317 -31.59 -6.40 -12.55
N GLU A 318 -30.36 -6.91 -12.53
CA GLU A 318 -29.37 -6.63 -13.56
C GLU A 318 -29.79 -7.17 -14.94
N ARG A 319 -29.61 -6.35 -15.98
CA ARG A 319 -30.03 -6.68 -17.35
C ARG A 319 -29.14 -7.74 -18.03
N ASN A 320 -27.96 -8.00 -17.48
CA ASN A 320 -26.94 -8.87 -18.07
C ASN A 320 -26.87 -10.26 -17.42
N ILE A 321 -27.90 -10.69 -16.70
CA ILE A 321 -28.06 -12.10 -16.29
C ILE A 321 -28.39 -12.91 -17.55
N LYS A 322 -27.57 -13.92 -17.84
CA LYS A 322 -27.53 -14.62 -19.13
C LYS A 322 -28.66 -15.61 -19.29
N ASP A 323 -28.96 -16.37 -18.24
CA ASP A 323 -29.89 -17.49 -18.27
C ASP A 323 -30.54 -17.75 -16.89
N LYS A 324 -31.47 -18.71 -16.86
CA LYS A 324 -32.23 -19.09 -15.66
C LYS A 324 -31.34 -19.67 -14.56
N GLU A 325 -30.28 -20.37 -14.91
CA GLU A 325 -29.37 -20.98 -13.92
C GLU A 325 -28.53 -19.91 -13.23
N GLU A 326 -28.05 -18.90 -13.97
CA GLU A 326 -27.41 -17.72 -13.40
C GLU A 326 -28.39 -16.95 -12.49
N MET A 327 -29.65 -16.75 -12.94
CA MET A 327 -30.67 -16.11 -12.11
C MET A 327 -30.91 -16.87 -10.80
N LYS A 328 -31.00 -18.20 -10.84
CA LYS A 328 -31.19 -19.04 -9.66
C LYS A 328 -30.03 -18.86 -8.66
N LYS A 329 -28.78 -18.87 -9.13
CA LYS A 329 -27.60 -18.62 -8.29
C LYS A 329 -27.59 -17.22 -7.69
N VAL A 330 -27.98 -16.21 -8.47
CA VAL A 330 -28.12 -14.82 -8.01
C VAL A 330 -29.16 -14.73 -6.89
N LEU A 331 -30.35 -15.30 -7.08
CA LEU A 331 -31.41 -15.31 -6.08
C LEU A 331 -31.00 -16.07 -4.81
N GLU A 332 -30.39 -17.25 -4.96
CA GLU A 332 -29.89 -18.05 -3.83
C GLU A 332 -28.85 -17.28 -2.99
N PHE A 333 -27.93 -16.57 -3.65
CA PHE A 333 -26.97 -15.72 -2.98
C PHE A 333 -27.65 -14.58 -2.21
N TRP A 334 -28.52 -13.81 -2.88
CA TRP A 334 -29.20 -12.66 -2.26
C TRP A 334 -30.27 -13.07 -1.24
N ASN A 335 -30.72 -14.32 -1.21
CA ASN A 335 -31.54 -14.83 -0.12
C ASN A 335 -30.78 -14.82 1.21
N ASN A 336 -29.47 -15.09 1.17
CA ASN A 336 -28.62 -15.20 2.35
C ASN A 336 -27.70 -13.99 2.58
N HIS A 337 -27.73 -12.98 1.70
CA HIS A 337 -26.88 -11.79 1.82
C HIS A 337 -27.66 -10.49 1.68
N ALA A 338 -27.13 -9.43 2.28
CA ALA A 338 -27.60 -8.05 2.09
C ALA A 338 -26.44 -7.06 2.23
N LEU A 339 -26.62 -5.86 1.69
CA LEU A 339 -25.71 -4.75 1.91
C LEU A 339 -26.02 -4.05 3.24
N THR A 340 -25.01 -3.52 3.91
CA THR A 340 -25.20 -2.68 5.10
C THR A 340 -25.90 -1.38 4.69
N PHE A 341 -26.95 -1.00 5.40
CA PHE A 341 -27.70 0.22 5.08
C PHE A 341 -26.88 1.48 5.37
N ASN A 342 -26.67 2.30 4.34
CA ASN A 342 -26.04 3.62 4.47
C ASN A 342 -26.95 4.69 3.84
N PRO A 343 -27.59 5.57 4.64
CA PRO A 343 -28.51 6.57 4.12
C PRO A 343 -27.83 7.58 3.18
N LYS A 344 -26.50 7.72 3.22
CA LYS A 344 -25.76 8.62 2.31
C LYS A 344 -25.67 8.08 0.88
N GLU A 345 -25.84 6.78 0.68
CA GLU A 345 -25.67 6.09 -0.62
C GLU A 345 -27.00 5.64 -1.24
N ILE A 346 -28.10 5.79 -0.51
CA ILE A 346 -29.44 5.29 -0.86
C ILE A 346 -30.37 6.45 -1.21
N ASN A 347 -31.29 6.23 -2.16
CA ASN A 347 -32.45 7.10 -2.33
C ASN A 347 -33.52 6.73 -1.30
N LEU A 348 -33.68 7.53 -0.25
CA LEU A 348 -34.57 7.23 0.89
C LEU A 348 -36.05 7.13 0.50
N GLU A 349 -36.48 7.80 -0.57
CA GLU A 349 -37.86 7.74 -1.08
C GLU A 349 -38.19 6.41 -1.78
N SER A 350 -37.17 5.63 -2.12
CA SER A 350 -37.34 4.34 -2.80
C SER A 350 -37.41 3.14 -1.85
N ILE A 351 -37.40 3.37 -0.53
CA ILE A 351 -37.40 2.28 0.46
C ILE A 351 -38.73 1.54 0.43
N ILE A 352 -38.66 0.22 0.21
CA ILE A 352 -39.77 -0.72 0.33
C ILE A 352 -39.37 -1.88 1.23
N TYR A 353 -40.36 -2.56 1.81
CA TYR A 353 -40.15 -3.68 2.74
C TYR A 353 -40.42 -5.03 2.09
N ASP A 354 -41.27 -5.06 1.06
CA ASP A 354 -41.56 -6.28 0.30
C ASP A 354 -40.47 -6.55 -0.75
N CYS A 355 -40.16 -7.82 -0.98
CA CYS A 355 -39.10 -8.23 -1.89
C CYS A 355 -39.50 -7.97 -3.35
N PRO A 356 -38.82 -7.06 -4.09
CA PRO A 356 -39.17 -6.75 -5.47
C PRO A 356 -38.68 -7.81 -6.47
N PHE A 357 -38.21 -8.96 -5.98
CA PHE A 357 -37.61 -10.04 -6.77
C PHE A 357 -38.49 -11.29 -6.86
N GLU A 358 -39.49 -11.44 -6.00
CA GLU A 358 -40.24 -12.71 -5.81
C GLU A 358 -40.98 -13.19 -7.06
N HIS A 359 -41.39 -12.30 -7.97
CA HIS A 359 -42.08 -12.68 -9.21
C HIS A 359 -41.14 -13.05 -10.38
N LYS A 360 -39.82 -13.12 -10.17
CA LYS A 360 -38.86 -13.43 -11.24
C LYS A 360 -38.45 -14.90 -11.32
N SER A 361 -38.75 -15.73 -10.32
CA SER A 361 -38.41 -17.15 -10.33
C SER A 361 -39.27 -17.99 -11.29
N GLU A 362 -40.37 -17.42 -11.80
CA GLU A 362 -41.29 -18.09 -12.73
C GLU A 362 -40.92 -17.90 -14.22
N TYR A 363 -39.90 -17.10 -14.54
CA TYR A 363 -39.55 -16.74 -15.92
C TYR A 363 -38.44 -17.56 -16.55
#